data_AF-A0A936CEH2-F1
#
_entry.id   AF-A0A936CEH2-F1
#
_cell.length_a   1.000
_cell.length_b   1.000
_cell.length_c   1.000
_cell.angle_alpha   90.00
_cell.angle_beta   90.00
_cell.angle_gamma   90.00
#
_symmetry.space_group_name_H-M   'P 1'
#
loop_
_entity.id
_entity.type
_entity.pdbx_description
1 polymer ?
#
loop_
_entity_poly.entity_id
_entity_poly.type
_entity_poly.pdbx_seq_one_letter_code
_entity_poly.pdbx_strand_id
1 'polypeptide(L)'
;MELRHAALAALLCPAPEEKSALARVLVELPATNVIADSVIDEPSGLPGRPARPELVHHLAVRQRSPHTREGLAALLHAVAHIEFNAINLALDAVWRFAGMPPAYYAEWARVAAEEALHFGLLRGLLRDMGFDYGDFPAHTGLWDMTHKTRADHTARMALVPRTLEARGLDATPPMQAKLRRVGTPDALRAVEILDVILRDEVGHVAIGNHWYRWLCERDGLDPVAHYARLVAQYAAPRPRAPFNEAARLRAGFTQDELAALRAGSA
;
A
#
# COMPACT_ATOMS: atom_id res chain seq x y z
N MET A 1 12.11 21.40 7.06
CA MET A 1 10.71 21.01 7.32
C MET A 1 10.75 19.75 8.16
N GLU A 2 9.92 19.66 9.19
CA GLU A 2 9.82 18.46 10.03
C GLU A 2 9.18 17.30 9.22
N LEU A 3 9.53 16.03 9.52
CA LEU A 3 9.17 14.85 8.72
C LEU A 3 7.65 14.68 8.53
N ARG A 4 6.83 14.83 9.58
CA ARG A 4 5.37 14.70 9.50
C ARG A 4 4.77 15.81 8.66
N HIS A 5 5.25 17.05 8.80
CA HIS A 5 4.84 18.15 7.93
C HIS A 5 5.22 17.91 6.46
N ALA A 6 6.43 17.38 6.21
CA ALA A 6 6.87 17.04 4.87
C ALA A 6 6.04 15.90 4.26
N ALA A 7 5.71 14.88 5.06
CA ALA A 7 4.84 13.78 4.64
C ALA A 7 3.41 14.27 4.34
N LEU A 8 2.86 15.18 5.14
CA LEU A 8 1.56 15.79 4.86
C LEU A 8 1.57 16.62 3.57
N ALA A 9 2.62 17.42 3.36
CA ALA A 9 2.78 18.19 2.12
C ALA A 9 2.87 17.28 0.89
N ALA A 10 3.63 16.18 0.97
CA ALA A 10 3.68 15.16 -0.06
C ALA A 10 2.32 14.50 -0.30
N LEU A 11 1.58 14.20 0.77
CA LEU A 11 0.26 13.57 0.68
C LEU A 11 -0.76 14.46 -0.03
N LEU A 12 -0.72 15.77 0.25
CA LEU A 12 -1.57 16.79 -0.38
C LEU A 12 -1.23 17.06 -1.84
N CYS A 13 -0.01 16.75 -2.29
CA CYS A 13 0.40 16.99 -3.67
C CYS A 13 -0.46 16.16 -4.64
N PRO A 14 -1.18 16.75 -5.60
CA PRO A 14 -1.98 15.97 -6.56
C PRO A 14 -1.14 15.41 -7.72
N ALA A 15 0.03 15.99 -8.00
CA ALA A 15 0.85 15.62 -9.15
C ALA A 15 1.65 14.34 -8.87
N PRO A 16 1.49 13.25 -9.66
CA PRO A 16 2.10 11.97 -9.33
C PRO A 16 3.64 12.02 -9.29
N GLU A 17 4.28 12.66 -10.27
CA GLU A 17 5.74 12.81 -10.30
C GLU A 17 6.28 13.59 -9.10
N GLU A 18 5.63 14.71 -8.77
CA GLU A 18 6.03 15.56 -7.67
C GLU A 18 5.81 14.85 -6.33
N LYS A 19 4.66 14.19 -6.13
CA LYS A 19 4.41 13.35 -4.95
C LYS A 19 5.48 12.27 -4.78
N SER A 20 5.80 11.54 -5.85
CA SER A 20 6.84 10.50 -5.80
C SER A 20 8.25 11.08 -5.54
N ALA A 21 8.55 12.29 -6.03
CA ALA A 21 9.80 12.97 -5.70
C ALA A 21 9.84 13.38 -4.22
N LEU A 22 8.76 13.96 -3.70
CA LEU A 22 8.63 14.35 -2.30
C LEU A 22 8.70 13.15 -1.35
N ALA A 23 8.01 12.04 -1.66
CA ALA A 23 8.05 10.83 -0.87
C ALA A 23 9.47 10.24 -0.77
N ARG A 24 10.22 10.23 -1.89
CA ARG A 24 11.59 9.71 -1.92
C ARG A 24 12.58 10.50 -1.06
N VAL A 25 12.40 11.80 -0.88
CA VAL A 25 13.32 12.61 -0.06
C VAL A 25 12.98 12.58 1.43
N LEU A 26 11.86 11.96 1.84
CA LEU A 26 11.50 11.86 3.26
C LEU A 26 12.51 11.04 4.07
N VAL A 27 13.14 10.04 3.46
CA VAL A 27 14.15 9.20 4.14
C VAL A 27 15.41 9.96 4.53
N GLU A 28 15.65 11.13 3.92
CA GLU A 28 16.77 12.02 4.24
C GLU A 28 16.45 12.94 5.43
N LEU A 29 15.18 13.02 5.85
CA LEU A 29 14.77 13.84 6.98
C LEU A 29 14.98 13.04 8.29
N PRO A 30 15.56 13.67 9.32
CA PRO A 30 15.83 12.98 10.58
C PRO A 30 14.51 12.67 11.31
N ALA A 31 14.29 11.40 11.65
CA ALA A 31 13.22 11.01 12.58
C ALA A 31 13.70 11.26 14.03
N THR A 32 13.25 12.35 14.65
CA THR A 32 13.61 12.71 16.03
C THR A 32 12.39 12.67 16.95
N ASN A 33 12.58 12.58 18.27
CA ASN A 33 11.45 12.53 19.21
C ASN A 33 10.52 13.75 19.12
N VAL A 34 11.05 14.93 18.74
CA VAL A 34 10.29 16.19 18.58
C VAL A 34 9.12 16.04 17.60
N ILE A 35 9.23 15.08 16.68
CA ILE A 35 8.22 14.76 15.67
C ILE A 35 6.97 14.14 16.30
N ALA A 36 7.13 13.40 17.40
CA ALA A 36 6.03 12.75 18.09
C ALA A 36 5.13 13.75 18.83
N ASP A 37 5.64 14.95 19.15
CA ASP A 37 4.97 15.89 20.06
C ASP A 37 4.17 16.99 19.34
N SER A 38 4.30 17.13 18.01
CA SER A 38 3.59 18.15 17.25
C SER A 38 2.13 17.77 16.96
N VAL A 39 1.20 18.69 17.22
CA VAL A 39 -0.20 18.55 16.78
C VAL A 39 -0.33 19.23 15.42
N ILE A 40 -0.84 18.49 14.43
CA ILE A 40 -1.07 18.98 13.07
C ILE A 40 -2.56 18.78 12.77
N ASP A 41 -3.28 19.86 12.49
CA ASP A 41 -4.69 19.78 12.11
C ASP A 41 -4.84 19.08 10.75
N GLU A 42 -5.83 18.19 10.65
CA GLU A 42 -6.11 17.48 9.39
C GLU A 42 -6.67 18.45 8.33
N PRO A 43 -5.95 18.70 7.22
CA PRO A 43 -6.46 19.54 6.15
C PRO A 43 -7.54 18.81 5.34
N SER A 44 -8.41 19.57 4.68
CA SER A 44 -9.31 19.01 3.67
C SER A 44 -8.54 18.56 2.43
N GLY A 45 -9.11 17.61 1.67
CA GLY A 45 -8.58 17.23 0.35
C GLY A 45 -7.52 16.13 0.38
N LEU A 46 -7.45 15.34 1.46
CA LEU A 46 -6.57 14.18 1.55
C LEU A 46 -7.18 12.92 0.89
N PRO A 47 -6.38 12.13 0.14
CA PRO A 47 -5.05 12.48 -0.35
C PRO A 47 -5.18 13.45 -1.53
N GLY A 48 -4.13 14.20 -1.85
CA GLY A 48 -4.06 14.97 -3.09
C GLY A 48 -4.26 14.05 -4.29
N ARG A 49 -5.35 14.28 -5.05
CA ARG A 49 -5.74 13.42 -6.18
C ARG A 49 -5.34 14.07 -7.51
N PRO A 50 -4.65 13.33 -8.40
CA PRO A 50 -4.42 13.81 -9.76
C PRO A 50 -5.74 13.91 -10.53
N ALA A 51 -5.76 14.71 -11.60
CA ALA A 51 -6.92 14.84 -12.49
C ALA A 51 -7.26 13.55 -13.26
N ARG A 52 -6.27 12.66 -13.44
CA ARG A 52 -6.40 11.34 -14.06
C ARG A 52 -5.67 10.31 -13.19
N PRO A 53 -6.06 9.03 -13.17
CA PRO A 53 -7.07 8.36 -14.01
C PRO A 53 -8.51 8.71 -13.65
N GLU A 54 -9.45 8.45 -14.58
CA GLU A 54 -10.88 8.39 -14.25
C GLU A 54 -11.11 7.32 -13.19
N LEU A 55 -11.78 7.68 -12.10
CA LEU A 55 -12.05 6.76 -11.01
C LEU A 55 -13.45 6.16 -11.14
N VAL A 56 -13.50 4.86 -11.38
CA VAL A 56 -14.74 4.09 -11.57
C VAL A 56 -14.96 3.11 -10.42
N HIS A 57 -16.19 2.63 -10.27
CA HIS A 57 -16.49 1.57 -9.31
C HIS A 57 -15.71 0.29 -9.68
N HIS A 58 -15.28 -0.50 -8.68
CA HIS A 58 -14.44 -1.68 -8.92
C HIS A 58 -15.08 -2.72 -9.87
N LEU A 59 -16.41 -2.81 -9.89
CA LEU A 59 -17.16 -3.68 -10.82
C LEU A 59 -17.25 -3.15 -12.26
N ALA A 60 -16.94 -1.86 -12.47
CA ALA A 60 -16.99 -1.21 -13.78
C ALA A 60 -15.65 -1.28 -14.54
N VAL A 61 -14.57 -1.72 -13.88
CA VAL A 61 -13.27 -1.94 -14.53
C VAL A 61 -13.37 -3.17 -15.44
N ARG A 62 -13.44 -2.95 -16.76
CA ARG A 62 -13.52 -4.04 -17.75
C ARG A 62 -12.29 -4.94 -17.67
N GLN A 63 -12.48 -6.25 -17.62
CA GLN A 63 -11.37 -7.20 -17.75
C GLN A 63 -10.76 -7.11 -19.15
N ARG A 64 -9.43 -6.94 -19.23
CA ARG A 64 -8.69 -6.88 -20.50
C ARG A 64 -7.66 -8.01 -20.54
N SER A 65 -7.47 -8.59 -21.72
CA SER A 65 -6.53 -9.70 -21.91
C SER A 65 -5.08 -9.19 -21.93
N PRO A 66 -4.17 -9.70 -21.08
CA PRO A 66 -2.77 -9.30 -21.10
C PRO A 66 -2.00 -9.82 -22.33
N HIS A 67 -2.65 -10.60 -23.20
CA HIS A 67 -2.07 -11.05 -24.47
C HIS A 67 -2.13 -9.97 -25.58
N THR A 68 -2.78 -8.84 -25.30
CA THR A 68 -2.79 -7.67 -26.19
C THR A 68 -1.95 -6.57 -25.56
N ARG A 69 -1.29 -5.74 -26.37
CA ARG A 69 -0.47 -4.62 -25.87
C ARG A 69 -1.28 -3.66 -25.00
N GLU A 70 -2.47 -3.27 -25.46
CA GLU A 70 -3.36 -2.39 -24.68
C GLU A 70 -3.86 -3.07 -23.39
N GLY A 71 -4.20 -4.36 -23.44
CA GLY A 71 -4.64 -5.08 -22.25
C GLY A 71 -3.53 -5.31 -21.22
N LEU A 72 -2.28 -5.50 -21.67
CA LEU A 72 -1.12 -5.52 -20.79
C LEU A 72 -0.87 -4.13 -20.18
N ALA A 73 -0.89 -3.07 -20.99
CA ALA A 73 -0.73 -1.70 -20.49
C ALA A 73 -1.81 -1.35 -19.45
N ALA A 74 -3.07 -1.71 -19.68
CA ALA A 74 -4.13 -1.50 -18.71
C ALA A 74 -3.92 -2.29 -17.41
N LEU A 75 -3.38 -3.51 -17.47
CA LEU A 75 -3.02 -4.29 -16.29
C LEU A 75 -1.91 -3.58 -15.49
N LEU A 76 -0.83 -3.17 -16.17
CA LEU A 76 0.30 -2.48 -15.52
C LEU A 76 -0.10 -1.12 -14.96
N HIS A 77 -1.01 -0.41 -15.63
CA HIS A 77 -1.63 0.82 -15.12
C HIS A 77 -2.40 0.56 -13.83
N ALA A 78 -3.19 -0.51 -13.76
CA ALA A 78 -3.90 -0.86 -12.54
C ALA A 78 -2.94 -1.17 -11.38
N VAL A 79 -1.83 -1.88 -11.63
CA VAL A 79 -0.79 -2.09 -10.61
C VAL A 79 -0.13 -0.76 -10.23
N ALA A 80 0.23 0.09 -11.19
CA ALA A 80 0.79 1.41 -10.90
C ALA A 80 -0.17 2.28 -10.06
N HIS A 81 -1.47 2.16 -10.29
CA HIS A 81 -2.47 2.83 -9.45
C HIS A 81 -2.47 2.30 -8.01
N ILE A 82 -2.26 1.01 -7.81
CA ILE A 82 -2.13 0.41 -6.47
C ILE A 82 -0.89 0.99 -5.78
N GLU A 83 0.28 0.96 -6.42
CA GLU A 83 1.53 1.51 -5.85
C GLU A 83 1.40 3.01 -5.56
N PHE A 84 0.77 3.79 -6.45
CA PHE A 84 0.52 5.21 -6.20
C PHE A 84 -0.37 5.45 -4.98
N ASN A 85 -1.36 4.59 -4.76
CA ASN A 85 -2.16 4.64 -3.53
C ASN A 85 -1.32 4.24 -2.31
N ALA A 86 -0.45 3.24 -2.42
CA ALA A 86 0.43 2.81 -1.33
C ALA A 86 1.38 3.93 -0.86
N ILE A 87 1.89 4.78 -1.78
CA ILE A 87 2.58 6.03 -1.41
C ILE A 87 1.70 6.87 -0.47
N ASN A 88 0.42 7.07 -0.81
CA ASN A 88 -0.49 7.85 0.02
C ASN A 88 -0.73 7.18 1.39
N LEU A 89 -0.85 5.86 1.43
CA LEU A 89 -1.09 5.09 2.66
C LEU A 89 0.09 5.22 3.62
N ALA A 90 1.31 5.08 3.12
CA ALA A 90 2.54 5.23 3.88
C ALA A 90 2.75 6.67 4.36
N LEU A 91 2.54 7.66 3.48
CA LEU A 91 2.59 9.08 3.86
C LEU A 91 1.57 9.40 4.96
N ASP A 92 0.37 8.84 4.88
CA ASP A 92 -0.69 9.02 5.87
C ASP A 92 -0.33 8.40 7.23
N ALA A 93 0.33 7.25 7.24
CA ALA A 93 0.87 6.66 8.45
C ALA A 93 1.91 7.60 9.11
N VAL A 94 2.85 8.17 8.32
CA VAL A 94 3.86 9.09 8.85
C VAL A 94 3.22 10.31 9.50
N TRP A 95 2.40 11.09 8.78
CA TRP A 95 1.99 12.40 9.28
C TRP A 95 0.94 12.33 10.40
N ARG A 96 0.01 11.37 10.31
CA ARG A 96 -1.25 11.40 11.06
C ARG A 96 -1.08 11.06 12.53
N PHE A 97 -0.27 10.05 12.84
CA PHE A 97 -0.20 9.50 14.19
C PHE A 97 0.98 10.12 14.96
N ALA A 98 0.66 11.00 15.89
CA ALA A 98 1.60 11.55 16.86
C ALA A 98 1.93 10.53 17.97
N GLY A 99 2.95 10.81 18.78
CA GLY A 99 3.30 10.01 19.96
C GLY A 99 3.96 8.66 19.69
N MET A 100 4.43 8.41 18.46
CA MET A 100 5.10 7.16 18.10
C MET A 100 6.62 7.25 18.23
N PRO A 101 7.32 6.11 18.43
CA PRO A 101 8.79 6.11 18.44
C PRO A 101 9.37 6.58 17.10
N PRO A 102 10.57 7.20 17.07
CA PRO A 102 11.22 7.63 15.83
C PRO A 102 11.33 6.54 14.74
N ALA A 103 11.53 5.29 15.15
CA ALA A 103 11.60 4.15 14.24
C ALA A 103 10.32 3.99 13.39
N TYR A 104 9.15 4.28 13.96
CA TYR A 104 7.86 4.23 13.23
C TYR A 104 7.88 5.18 12.05
N TYR A 105 8.27 6.43 12.29
CA TYR A 105 8.29 7.45 11.25
C TYR A 105 9.34 7.14 10.18
N ALA A 106 10.52 6.68 10.58
CA ALA A 106 11.58 6.30 9.65
C ALA A 106 11.18 5.11 8.77
N GLU A 107 10.49 4.11 9.34
CA GLU A 107 10.01 2.94 8.60
C GLU A 107 8.92 3.30 7.60
N TRP A 108 7.90 4.06 8.00
CA TRP A 108 6.84 4.46 7.07
C TRP A 108 7.32 5.47 6.02
N ALA A 109 8.29 6.32 6.33
CA ALA A 109 8.95 7.16 5.33
C ALA A 109 9.71 6.33 4.28
N ARG A 110 10.36 5.24 4.71
CA ARG A 110 11.01 4.29 3.81
C ARG A 110 10.01 3.59 2.91
N VAL A 111 8.90 3.09 3.46
CA VAL A 111 7.82 2.48 2.68
C VAL A 111 7.32 3.48 1.62
N ALA A 112 7.04 4.73 1.99
CA ALA A 112 6.61 5.74 1.02
C ALA A 112 7.61 5.97 -0.13
N ALA A 113 8.92 5.91 0.16
CA ALA A 113 9.97 6.03 -0.84
C ALA A 113 10.08 4.78 -1.74
N GLU A 114 9.93 3.58 -1.19
CA GLU A 114 9.92 2.31 -1.92
C GLU A 114 8.69 2.23 -2.84
N GLU A 115 7.51 2.62 -2.37
CA GLU A 115 6.30 2.67 -3.20
C GLU A 115 6.41 3.71 -4.33
N ALA A 116 7.10 4.82 -4.07
CA ALA A 116 7.41 5.80 -5.11
C ALA A 116 8.37 5.24 -6.18
N LEU A 117 9.30 4.36 -5.79
CA LEU A 117 10.13 3.62 -6.73
C LEU A 117 9.29 2.62 -7.53
N HIS A 118 8.45 1.82 -6.88
CA HIS A 118 7.57 0.84 -7.53
C HIS A 118 6.67 1.48 -8.58
N PHE A 119 5.98 2.55 -8.21
CA PHE A 119 5.18 3.36 -9.12
C PHE A 119 6.01 3.87 -10.30
N GLY A 120 7.21 4.39 -10.04
CA GLY A 120 8.12 4.90 -11.06
C GLY A 120 8.55 3.84 -12.07
N LEU A 121 8.86 2.61 -11.61
CA LEU A 121 9.23 1.49 -12.48
C LEU A 121 8.08 1.09 -13.41
N LEU A 122 6.87 0.92 -12.86
CA LEU A 122 5.69 0.55 -13.64
C LEU A 122 5.31 1.64 -14.64
N ARG A 123 5.36 2.90 -14.22
CA ARG A 123 5.09 4.04 -15.09
C ARG A 123 6.12 4.18 -16.20
N GLY A 124 7.40 3.93 -15.90
CA GLY A 124 8.45 3.88 -16.91
C GLY A 124 8.14 2.85 -17.99
N LEU A 125 7.79 1.63 -17.59
CA LEU A 125 7.40 0.59 -18.54
C LEU A 125 6.14 0.96 -19.34
N LEU A 126 5.13 1.57 -18.72
CA LEU A 126 3.95 2.08 -19.45
C LEU A 126 4.33 3.06 -20.56
N ARG A 127 5.25 3.99 -20.27
CA ARG A 127 5.73 5.00 -21.22
C ARG A 127 6.49 4.37 -22.38
N ASP A 128 7.33 3.36 -22.10
CA ASP A 128 8.01 2.59 -23.15
C ASP A 128 6.99 1.86 -24.06
N MET A 129 5.86 1.44 -23.49
CA MET A 129 4.74 0.85 -24.23
C MET A 129 3.87 1.88 -24.96
N GLY A 130 4.12 3.19 -24.82
CA GLY A 130 3.36 4.27 -25.47
C GLY A 130 2.10 4.72 -24.71
N PHE A 131 2.00 4.42 -23.41
CA PHE A 131 0.90 4.84 -22.53
C PHE A 131 1.45 5.58 -21.31
N ASP A 132 0.63 6.29 -20.56
CA ASP A 132 1.03 6.87 -19.27
C ASP A 132 0.02 6.53 -18.15
N TYR A 133 0.47 6.74 -16.91
CA TYR A 133 -0.40 6.73 -15.75
C TYR A 133 -1.49 7.80 -15.89
N GLY A 134 -2.73 7.32 -16.03
CA GLY A 134 -3.91 8.15 -16.25
C GLY A 134 -4.66 7.80 -17.53
N ASP A 135 -4.04 7.02 -18.43
CA ASP A 135 -4.65 6.63 -19.72
C ASP A 135 -5.75 5.59 -19.63
N PHE A 136 -5.79 4.82 -18.53
CA PHE A 136 -6.83 3.85 -18.25
C PHE A 136 -7.62 4.26 -17.00
N PRO A 137 -8.91 3.87 -16.88
CA PRO A 137 -9.66 4.08 -15.65
C PRO A 137 -9.12 3.21 -14.52
N ALA A 138 -9.25 3.68 -13.28
CA ALA A 138 -8.84 2.95 -12.08
C ALA A 138 -9.95 2.93 -11.01
N HIS A 139 -9.78 2.13 -9.97
CA HIS A 139 -10.79 2.00 -8.91
C HIS A 139 -10.49 2.90 -7.69
N THR A 140 -11.50 3.29 -6.93
CA THR A 140 -11.36 4.16 -5.74
C THR A 140 -10.98 3.44 -4.44
N GLY A 141 -10.91 2.11 -4.42
CA GLY A 141 -11.20 1.34 -3.19
C GLY A 141 -10.14 1.25 -2.08
N LEU A 142 -8.90 1.73 -2.27
CA LEU A 142 -7.84 1.55 -1.25
C LEU A 142 -7.92 2.59 -0.12
N TRP A 143 -8.34 3.83 -0.41
CA TRP A 143 -8.32 4.92 0.59
C TRP A 143 -9.50 4.88 1.59
N ASP A 144 -10.59 4.18 1.25
CA ASP A 144 -11.80 4.19 2.08
C ASP A 144 -11.54 3.65 3.50
N MET A 145 -10.75 2.58 3.63
CA MET A 145 -10.39 2.02 4.93
C MET A 145 -9.48 2.97 5.73
N THR A 146 -8.55 3.63 5.05
CA THR A 146 -7.66 4.65 5.63
C THR A 146 -8.47 5.79 6.24
N HIS A 147 -9.49 6.28 5.52
CA HIS A 147 -10.39 7.30 6.05
C HIS A 147 -11.24 6.78 7.22
N LYS A 148 -11.80 5.57 7.14
CA LYS A 148 -12.59 4.97 8.23
C LYS A 148 -11.79 4.82 9.54
N THR A 149 -10.51 4.48 9.42
CA THR A 149 -9.59 4.24 10.55
C THR A 149 -8.78 5.47 10.95
N ARG A 150 -9.09 6.66 10.40
CA ARG A 150 -8.27 7.87 10.59
C ARG A 150 -8.12 8.35 12.03
N ALA A 151 -9.02 7.95 12.92
CA ALA A 151 -8.99 8.29 14.35
C ALA A 151 -8.52 7.13 15.24
N ASP A 152 -8.16 5.98 14.65
CA ASP A 152 -7.86 4.74 15.38
C ASP A 152 -6.58 4.12 14.82
N HIS A 153 -5.46 4.41 15.50
CA HIS A 153 -4.14 3.99 15.04
C HIS A 153 -4.01 2.45 15.01
N THR A 154 -4.50 1.78 16.04
CA THR A 154 -4.44 0.32 16.13
C THR A 154 -5.27 -0.32 15.01
N ALA A 155 -6.47 0.22 14.73
CA ALA A 155 -7.25 -0.19 13.57
C ALA A 155 -6.57 0.08 12.25
N ARG A 156 -5.88 1.23 12.12
CA ARG A 156 -5.14 1.55 10.90
C ARG A 156 -4.09 0.50 10.59
N MET A 157 -3.21 0.21 11.56
CA MET A 157 -2.13 -0.77 11.38
C MET A 157 -2.67 -2.19 11.17
N ALA A 158 -3.81 -2.51 11.78
CA ALA A 158 -4.46 -3.80 11.61
C ALA A 158 -5.09 -3.99 10.21
N LEU A 159 -5.78 -2.98 9.70
CA LEU A 159 -6.71 -3.16 8.57
C LEU A 159 -6.17 -2.65 7.23
N VAL A 160 -5.14 -1.79 7.22
CA VAL A 160 -4.57 -1.27 5.97
C VAL A 160 -3.36 -2.12 5.54
N PRO A 161 -2.19 -2.05 6.19
CA PRO A 161 -1.01 -2.77 5.70
C PRO A 161 -1.15 -4.29 5.85
N ARG A 162 -1.75 -4.72 6.95
CA ARG A 162 -1.95 -6.13 7.29
C ARG A 162 -3.01 -6.85 6.47
N THR A 163 -4.09 -6.16 6.12
CA THR A 163 -5.26 -6.79 5.47
C THR A 163 -5.36 -6.41 4.01
N LEU A 164 -5.22 -5.13 3.67
CA LEU A 164 -5.38 -4.66 2.29
C LEU A 164 -4.08 -4.81 1.50
N GLU A 165 -2.96 -4.31 2.00
CA GLU A 165 -1.67 -4.34 1.28
C GLU A 165 -1.13 -5.77 1.21
N ALA A 166 -1.23 -6.55 2.29
CA ALA A 166 -0.85 -7.98 2.29
C ALA A 166 -1.53 -8.85 1.23
N ARG A 167 -2.58 -8.36 0.53
CA ARG A 167 -3.14 -9.04 -0.65
C ARG A 167 -2.16 -9.08 -1.82
N GLY A 168 -1.22 -8.14 -1.91
CA GLY A 168 -0.15 -8.14 -2.90
C GLY A 168 0.70 -9.42 -2.82
N LEU A 169 0.97 -9.90 -1.61
CA LEU A 169 1.72 -11.15 -1.37
C LEU A 169 1.07 -12.38 -2.03
N ASP A 170 -0.26 -12.38 -2.10
CA ASP A 170 -1.04 -13.48 -2.65
C ASP A 170 -1.33 -13.30 -4.16
N ALA A 171 -1.57 -12.05 -4.59
CA ALA A 171 -1.99 -11.72 -5.95
C ALA A 171 -0.84 -11.61 -6.96
N THR A 172 0.35 -11.23 -6.52
CA THR A 172 1.50 -11.01 -7.41
C THR A 172 2.03 -12.31 -8.03
N PRO A 173 2.25 -13.41 -7.30
CA PRO A 173 2.76 -14.66 -7.89
C PRO A 173 1.92 -15.22 -9.07
N PRO A 174 0.58 -15.36 -8.99
CA PRO A 174 -0.21 -15.81 -10.13
C PRO A 174 -0.21 -14.82 -11.30
N MET A 175 -0.11 -13.51 -11.02
CA MET A 175 0.03 -12.48 -12.06
C MET A 175 1.35 -12.63 -12.82
N GLN A 176 2.46 -12.78 -12.10
CA GLN A 176 3.78 -13.05 -12.70
C GLN A 176 3.76 -14.33 -13.53
N ALA A 177 3.16 -15.42 -13.02
CA ALA A 177 3.03 -16.66 -13.78
C ALA A 177 2.23 -16.47 -15.09
N LYS A 178 1.19 -15.64 -15.06
CA LYS A 178 0.42 -15.28 -16.27
C LYS A 178 1.26 -14.47 -17.26
N LEU A 179 2.02 -13.47 -16.78
CA LEU A 179 2.88 -12.64 -17.61
C LEU A 179 4.04 -13.44 -18.23
N ARG A 180 4.65 -14.36 -17.49
CA ARG A 180 5.66 -15.30 -18.03
C ARG A 180 5.11 -16.14 -19.18
N ARG A 181 3.83 -16.55 -19.12
CA ARG A 181 3.15 -17.26 -20.22
C ARG A 181 2.86 -16.36 -21.43
N VAL A 182 2.59 -15.07 -21.21
CA VAL A 182 2.45 -14.09 -22.31
C VAL A 182 3.78 -13.95 -23.05
N GLY A 183 4.90 -13.89 -22.32
CA GLY A 183 6.24 -14.05 -22.88
C GLY A 183 6.76 -12.94 -23.79
N THR A 184 5.98 -11.88 -24.04
CA THR A 184 6.45 -10.69 -24.77
C THR A 184 7.52 -9.93 -23.97
N PRO A 185 8.43 -9.17 -24.62
CA PRO A 185 9.44 -8.39 -23.91
C PRO A 185 8.89 -7.51 -22.77
N ASP A 186 7.80 -6.78 -23.02
CA ASP A 186 7.15 -5.93 -22.01
C ASP A 186 6.59 -6.75 -20.84
N ALA A 187 6.02 -7.93 -21.11
CA ALA A 187 5.50 -8.82 -20.08
C ALA A 187 6.61 -9.41 -19.21
N LEU A 188 7.76 -9.75 -19.79
CA LEU A 188 8.92 -10.23 -19.04
C LEU A 188 9.55 -9.10 -18.21
N ARG A 189 9.64 -7.88 -18.76
CA ARG A 189 10.06 -6.69 -18.02
C ARG A 189 9.11 -6.38 -16.86
N ALA A 190 7.81 -6.54 -17.05
CA ALA A 190 6.84 -6.42 -15.96
C ALA A 190 7.05 -7.45 -14.86
N VAL A 191 7.44 -8.69 -15.20
CA VAL A 191 7.77 -9.72 -14.21
C VAL A 191 8.97 -9.30 -13.35
N GLU A 192 10.02 -8.76 -13.96
CA GLU A 192 11.21 -8.25 -13.25
C GLU A 192 10.83 -7.12 -12.27
N ILE A 193 9.96 -6.20 -12.68
CA ILE A 193 9.46 -5.13 -11.80
C ILE A 193 8.64 -5.72 -10.65
N LEU A 194 7.74 -6.66 -10.94
CA LEU A 194 6.94 -7.34 -9.91
C LEU A 194 7.79 -8.17 -8.94
N ASP A 195 8.96 -8.66 -9.36
CA ASP A 195 9.91 -9.34 -8.47
C ASP A 195 10.52 -8.35 -7.46
N VAL A 196 10.80 -7.10 -7.87
CA VAL A 196 11.23 -6.02 -6.97
C VAL A 196 10.12 -5.68 -5.98
N ILE A 197 8.90 -5.42 -6.49
CA ILE A 197 7.74 -5.07 -5.65
C ILE A 197 7.47 -6.18 -4.62
N LEU A 198 7.38 -7.44 -5.05
CA LEU A 198 7.09 -8.55 -4.14
C LEU A 198 8.17 -8.75 -3.07
N ARG A 199 9.43 -8.46 -3.38
CA ARG A 199 10.53 -8.53 -2.41
C ARG A 199 10.32 -7.49 -1.30
N ASP A 200 9.98 -6.26 -1.68
CA ASP A 200 9.86 -5.13 -0.75
C ASP A 200 8.53 -5.19 0.03
N GLU A 201 7.45 -5.65 -0.61
CA GLU A 201 6.11 -5.83 -0.01
C GLU A 201 6.13 -6.74 1.23
N VAL A 202 6.98 -7.78 1.26
CA VAL A 202 7.14 -8.62 2.46
C VAL A 202 7.63 -7.79 3.65
N GLY A 203 8.54 -6.84 3.40
CA GLY A 203 9.03 -5.90 4.40
C GLY A 203 7.98 -4.88 4.82
N HIS A 204 7.19 -4.35 3.88
CA HIS A 204 6.11 -3.38 4.16
C HIS A 204 5.04 -3.99 5.07
N VAL A 205 4.59 -5.20 4.74
CA VAL A 205 3.63 -5.94 5.56
C VAL A 205 4.25 -6.30 6.93
N ALA A 206 5.55 -6.58 6.99
CA ALA A 206 6.25 -6.81 8.26
C ALA A 206 6.27 -5.57 9.17
N ILE A 207 6.49 -4.38 8.60
CA ILE A 207 6.40 -3.10 9.32
C ILE A 207 4.98 -2.91 9.88
N GLY A 208 3.95 -3.14 9.06
CA GLY A 208 2.55 -3.11 9.53
C GLY A 208 2.27 -4.10 10.66
N ASN A 209 2.78 -5.33 10.55
CA ASN A 209 2.67 -6.36 11.60
C ASN A 209 3.35 -5.94 12.90
N HIS A 210 4.55 -5.37 12.81
CA HIS A 210 5.32 -4.93 13.95
C HIS A 210 4.58 -3.83 14.72
N TRP A 211 4.17 -2.76 14.03
CA TRP A 211 3.51 -1.63 14.69
C TRP A 211 2.10 -1.95 15.19
N TYR A 212 1.36 -2.83 14.51
CA TYR A 212 0.09 -3.33 15.06
C TYR A 212 0.29 -4.01 16.41
N ARG A 213 1.28 -4.90 16.53
CA ARG A 213 1.56 -5.60 17.79
C ARG A 213 2.10 -4.67 18.85
N TRP A 214 2.97 -3.75 18.49
CA TRP A 214 3.48 -2.73 19.40
C TRP A 214 2.34 -1.90 20.01
N LEU A 215 1.37 -1.48 19.18
CA LEU A 215 0.19 -0.76 19.66
C LEU A 215 -0.70 -1.63 20.54
N CYS A 216 -0.89 -2.90 20.18
CA CYS A 216 -1.64 -3.84 21.01
C CYS A 216 -0.98 -4.03 22.38
N GLU A 217 0.35 -4.20 22.43
CA GLU A 217 1.11 -4.34 23.67
C GLU A 217 1.01 -3.08 24.54
N ARG A 218 1.22 -1.90 23.93
CA ARG A 218 1.09 -0.61 24.62
C ARG A 218 -0.29 -0.43 25.25
N ASP A 219 -1.34 -0.86 24.54
CA ASP A 219 -2.73 -0.65 24.94
C ASP A 219 -3.33 -1.86 25.70
N GLY A 220 -2.55 -2.91 25.96
CA GLY A 220 -2.99 -4.11 26.70
C GLY A 220 -4.01 -4.99 25.96
N LEU A 221 -3.93 -5.04 24.63
CA LEU A 221 -4.86 -5.75 23.74
C LEU A 221 -4.29 -7.10 23.27
N ASP A 222 -5.12 -8.14 23.24
CA ASP A 222 -4.77 -9.38 22.55
C ASP A 222 -4.85 -9.17 21.01
N PRO A 223 -3.75 -9.32 20.27
CA PRO A 223 -3.72 -8.95 18.86
C PRO A 223 -4.61 -9.82 17.96
N VAL A 224 -4.85 -11.09 18.31
CA VAL A 224 -5.67 -11.99 17.49
C VAL A 224 -7.17 -11.68 17.68
N ALA A 225 -7.62 -11.62 18.93
CA ALA A 225 -9.00 -11.29 19.28
C ALA A 225 -9.35 -9.86 18.87
N HIS A 226 -8.44 -8.91 19.08
CA HIS A 226 -8.67 -7.51 18.72
C HIS A 226 -8.77 -7.32 17.20
N TYR A 227 -7.95 -8.03 16.42
CA TYR A 227 -8.05 -7.99 14.96
C TYR A 227 -9.43 -8.42 14.47
N ALA A 228 -9.96 -9.53 14.99
CA ALA A 228 -11.30 -10.02 14.63
C ALA A 228 -12.39 -8.98 14.96
N ARG A 229 -12.28 -8.31 16.11
CA ARG A 229 -13.17 -7.22 16.51
C ARG A 229 -13.10 -6.04 15.53
N LEU A 230 -11.89 -5.64 15.13
CA LEU A 230 -11.66 -4.54 14.20
C LEU A 230 -12.22 -4.84 12.79
N VAL A 231 -12.02 -6.07 12.30
CA VAL A 231 -12.58 -6.52 11.01
C VAL A 231 -14.11 -6.37 11.01
N ALA A 232 -14.78 -6.77 12.09
CA ALA A 232 -16.22 -6.60 12.23
C ALA A 232 -16.63 -5.12 12.35
N GLN A 233 -15.97 -4.36 13.24
CA GLN A 233 -16.29 -2.95 13.53
C GLN A 233 -16.21 -2.08 12.28
N TYR A 234 -15.16 -2.24 11.46
CA TYR A 234 -14.93 -1.40 10.29
C TYR A 234 -15.46 -2.02 8.98
N ALA A 235 -16.14 -3.17 9.08
CA ALA A 235 -16.60 -3.97 7.94
C ALA A 235 -15.47 -4.19 6.92
N ALA A 236 -14.31 -4.63 7.40
CA ALA A 236 -13.15 -4.84 6.57
C ALA A 236 -13.39 -5.99 5.58
N PRO A 237 -12.92 -5.86 4.32
CA PRO A 237 -13.08 -6.93 3.34
C PRO A 237 -12.32 -8.17 3.82
N ARG A 238 -12.97 -9.33 3.67
CA ARG A 238 -12.34 -10.61 4.02
C ARG A 238 -11.30 -10.99 2.96
N PRO A 239 -10.04 -11.28 3.35
CA PRO A 239 -9.06 -11.84 2.45
C PRO A 239 -9.60 -13.14 1.82
N ARG A 240 -9.23 -13.41 0.57
CA ARG A 240 -9.65 -14.62 -0.15
C ARG A 240 -8.44 -15.51 -0.40
N ALA A 241 -8.59 -16.79 -0.12
CA ALA A 241 -7.62 -17.82 -0.46
C ALA A 241 -7.48 -17.98 -2.00
N PRO A 242 -6.37 -18.54 -2.50
CA PRO A 242 -5.23 -19.08 -1.75
C PRO A 242 -4.30 -18.00 -1.18
N PHE A 243 -3.72 -18.27 -0.01
CA PHE A 243 -2.74 -17.39 0.64
C PHE A 243 -1.31 -17.84 0.34
N ASN A 244 -0.41 -16.88 0.13
CA ASN A 244 1.03 -17.09 0.11
C ASN A 244 1.54 -17.17 1.56
N GLU A 245 1.31 -18.31 2.20
CA GLU A 245 1.63 -18.51 3.62
C GLU A 245 3.11 -18.32 3.92
N ALA A 246 3.99 -18.74 3.00
CA ALA A 246 5.43 -18.55 3.16
C ALA A 246 5.80 -17.06 3.19
N ALA A 247 5.22 -16.23 2.32
CA ALA A 247 5.45 -14.79 2.35
C ALA A 247 4.84 -14.13 3.59
N ARG A 248 3.62 -14.53 3.99
CA ARG A 248 2.97 -14.01 5.20
C ARG A 248 3.75 -14.37 6.47
N LEU A 249 4.30 -15.59 6.57
CA LEU A 249 5.19 -15.96 7.69
C LEU A 249 6.44 -15.08 7.72
N ARG A 250 7.10 -14.84 6.58
CA ARG A 250 8.23 -13.92 6.50
C ARG A 250 7.86 -12.49 6.84
N ALA A 251 6.65 -12.06 6.50
CA ALA A 251 6.10 -10.78 6.92
C ALA A 251 5.73 -10.77 8.42
N GLY A 252 5.95 -11.85 9.16
CA GLY A 252 5.74 -11.92 10.60
C GLY A 252 4.33 -12.28 11.02
N PHE A 253 3.50 -12.89 10.18
CA PHE A 253 2.25 -13.52 10.65
C PHE A 253 2.57 -14.75 11.49
N THR A 254 1.82 -14.98 12.57
CA THR A 254 1.93 -16.21 13.37
C THR A 254 1.13 -17.35 12.74
N GLN A 255 1.41 -18.59 13.15
CA GLN A 255 0.62 -19.75 12.73
C GLN A 255 -0.86 -19.61 13.12
N ASP A 256 -1.14 -19.08 14.31
CA ASP A 256 -2.50 -18.86 14.79
C ASP A 256 -3.24 -17.81 13.97
N GLU A 257 -2.58 -16.72 13.58
CA GLU A 257 -3.15 -15.70 12.70
C GLU A 257 -3.45 -16.27 11.31
N LEU A 258 -2.57 -17.11 10.77
CA LEU A 258 -2.81 -17.79 9.49
C LEU A 258 -3.95 -18.80 9.58
N ALA A 259 -4.06 -19.54 10.68
CA ALA A 259 -5.18 -20.43 10.93
C ALA A 259 -6.51 -19.67 11.02
N ALA A 260 -6.53 -18.53 11.73
CA ALA A 260 -7.70 -17.66 11.81
C ALA A 260 -8.08 -17.06 10.45
N LEU A 261 -7.10 -16.63 9.65
CA LEU A 261 -7.32 -16.15 8.28
C LEU A 261 -7.96 -17.23 7.40
N ARG A 262 -7.48 -18.48 7.47
CA ARG A 262 -8.08 -19.61 6.73
C ARG A 262 -9.53 -19.85 7.15
N ALA A 263 -9.78 -19.91 8.47
CA ALA A 263 -11.12 -20.16 9.00
C ALA A 263 -12.13 -19.06 8.60
N GLY A 264 -11.70 -17.80 8.53
CA GLY A 264 -12.55 -16.68 8.13
C GLY A 264 -12.74 -16.52 6.61
N SER A 265 -11.97 -17.24 5.79
CA SER A 265 -12.00 -17.17 4.32
C SER A 265 -12.81 -18.29 3.67
N ALA A 266 -13.24 -19.28 4.46
CA ALA A 266 -14.21 -20.31 4.09
C ALA A 266 -15.65 -19.74 4.14
#